data_AF-A0A645ILU5-F1
#
_entry.id   AF-A0A645ILU5-F1
#
_cell.length_a   1.000
_cell.length_b   1.000
_cell.length_c   1.000
_cell.angle_alpha   90.00
_cell.angle_beta   90.00
_cell.angle_gamma   90.00
#
_symmetry.space_group_name_H-M   'P 1'
#
loop_
_entity.id
_entity.type
_entity.pdbx_description
1 polymer ?
#
loop_
_entity_poly.entity_id
_entity_poly.type
_entity_poly.pdbx_seq_one_letter_code
_entity_poly.pdbx_strand_id
1 'polypeptide(L)'
;MSSDKYLENISRYIRQKVEDAFIITSFAVQPDGYTRDGYFGRDIFRRMVEVKDVEALGLNCVSGPYHMLHYVKELQLKNVVLSVMPNAGYPTVVNNRTLFDASPEYFGSKMADIVRQGAAIIGGCCGTTPEYLRETVLKAMQVTGDEIIASSVTDGKTMDKLKRENNFISKLERG
;
A
#
# COMPACT_ATOMS: atom_id res chain seq x y z
N MET A 1 -7.16 6.93 0.21
CA MET A 1 -8.04 8.12 0.12
C MET A 1 -9.27 7.81 -0.73
N SER A 2 -10.36 8.55 -0.56
CA SER A 2 -11.61 8.35 -1.34
C SER A 2 -11.78 9.31 -2.52
N SER A 3 -10.93 10.34 -2.65
CA SER A 3 -10.88 11.21 -3.82
C SER A 3 -9.47 11.77 -4.05
N ASP A 4 -9.24 12.27 -5.25
CA ASP A 4 -8.04 12.96 -5.70
C ASP A 4 -8.08 14.49 -5.48
N LYS A 5 -9.15 14.99 -4.85
CA LYS A 5 -9.30 16.43 -4.61
C LYS A 5 -8.12 16.96 -3.79
N TYR A 6 -7.56 18.07 -4.26
CA TYR A 6 -6.43 18.79 -3.66
C TYR A 6 -5.08 18.07 -3.70
N LEU A 7 -5.00 16.83 -4.20
CA LEU A 7 -3.75 16.07 -4.15
C LEU A 7 -2.63 16.70 -4.97
N GLU A 8 -2.94 17.29 -6.13
CA GLU A 8 -1.95 18.03 -6.92
C GLU A 8 -1.39 19.25 -6.16
N ASN A 9 -2.26 20.00 -5.48
CA ASN A 9 -1.80 21.16 -4.70
C ASN A 9 -0.99 20.73 -3.48
N ILE A 10 -1.38 19.63 -2.82
CA ILE A 10 -0.67 19.06 -1.68
C ILE A 10 0.69 18.50 -2.11
N SER A 11 0.76 17.75 -3.21
CA SER A 11 2.02 17.20 -3.72
C SER A 11 3.00 18.30 -4.10
N ARG A 12 2.52 19.34 -4.80
CA ARG A 12 3.32 20.53 -5.12
C ARG A 12 3.84 21.23 -3.87
N TYR A 13 2.99 21.39 -2.85
CA TYR A 13 3.39 22.00 -1.59
C TYR A 13 4.46 21.18 -0.87
N ILE A 14 4.32 19.84 -0.84
CA ILE A 14 5.34 18.96 -0.26
C ILE A 14 6.66 19.10 -1.01
N ARG A 15 6.65 19.08 -2.35
CA ARG A 15 7.84 19.24 -3.20
C ARG A 15 8.57 20.56 -2.94
N GLN A 16 7.83 21.65 -2.70
CA GLN A 16 8.43 22.95 -2.34
C GLN A 16 9.12 22.96 -0.97
N LYS A 17 8.71 22.09 -0.05
CA LYS A 17 9.29 21.98 1.30
C LYS A 17 10.40 20.94 1.36
N VAL A 18 10.29 19.90 0.56
CA VAL A 18 11.20 18.75 0.50
C VAL A 18 11.36 18.38 -0.97
N GLU A 19 12.40 18.91 -1.59
CA GLU A 19 12.65 18.82 -3.04
C GLU A 19 12.78 17.37 -3.53
N ASP A 20 13.30 16.47 -2.69
CA ASP A 20 13.59 15.07 -3.00
C ASP A 20 12.56 14.08 -2.42
N ALA A 21 11.42 14.55 -1.91
CA ALA A 21 10.39 13.68 -1.36
C ALA A 21 9.87 12.66 -2.38
N PHE A 22 9.76 11.38 -2.01
CA PHE A 22 9.04 10.39 -2.81
C PHE A 22 7.57 10.37 -2.39
N ILE A 23 6.68 10.83 -3.26
CA ILE A 23 5.25 11.05 -2.96
C ILE A 23 4.43 9.91 -3.56
N ILE A 24 3.76 9.18 -2.68
CA ILE A 24 2.81 8.12 -3.03
C ILE A 24 1.40 8.58 -2.71
N THR A 25 0.50 8.47 -3.68
CA THR A 25 -0.94 8.64 -3.43
C THR A 25 -1.63 7.29 -3.51
N SER A 26 -2.47 6.96 -2.52
CA SER A 26 -3.11 5.65 -2.43
C SER A 26 -4.60 5.78 -2.18
N PHE A 27 -5.40 4.99 -2.90
CA PHE A 27 -6.86 5.09 -2.95
C PHE A 27 -7.56 3.84 -2.42
N ALA A 28 -8.67 4.05 -1.73
CA ALA A 28 -9.50 2.98 -1.19
C ALA A 28 -10.68 2.75 -2.12
N VAL A 29 -10.60 1.66 -2.90
CA VAL A 29 -11.59 1.31 -3.93
C VAL A 29 -12.30 0.02 -3.55
N GLN A 30 -13.62 0.05 -3.63
CA GLN A 30 -14.50 -1.08 -3.36
C GLN A 30 -14.48 -2.09 -4.52
N PRO A 31 -15.00 -3.31 -4.32
CA PRO A 31 -15.03 -4.33 -5.36
C PRO A 31 -15.79 -3.93 -6.63
N ASP A 32 -16.73 -2.99 -6.51
CA ASP A 32 -17.50 -2.41 -7.62
C ASP A 32 -16.70 -1.35 -8.41
N GLY A 33 -15.48 -1.03 -8.00
CA GLY A 33 -14.60 -0.05 -8.62
C GLY A 33 -14.84 1.40 -8.16
N TYR A 34 -15.76 1.65 -7.22
CA TYR A 34 -16.02 2.98 -6.70
C TYR A 34 -15.35 3.23 -5.34
N THR A 35 -14.92 4.47 -5.12
CA THR A 35 -14.55 4.93 -3.79
C THR A 35 -15.79 5.19 -2.94
N ARG A 36 -15.61 5.33 -1.63
CA ARG A 36 -16.70 5.70 -0.71
C ARG A 36 -17.39 7.02 -1.10
N ASP A 37 -16.66 7.94 -1.73
CA ASP A 37 -17.19 9.25 -2.11
C ASP A 37 -17.87 9.21 -3.49
N GLY A 38 -18.05 8.02 -4.08
CA GLY A 38 -18.78 7.80 -5.33
C GLY A 38 -17.97 8.02 -6.60
N TYR A 39 -16.64 8.18 -6.51
CA TYR A 39 -15.78 8.33 -7.68
C TYR A 39 -15.35 6.98 -8.20
N PHE A 40 -15.38 6.82 -9.52
CA PHE A 40 -14.87 5.61 -10.14
C PHE A 40 -13.33 5.63 -10.12
N GLY A 41 -12.72 4.62 -9.51
CA GLY A 41 -11.31 4.65 -9.20
C GLY A 41 -10.42 4.70 -10.45
N ARG A 42 -10.82 4.09 -11.58
CA ARG A 42 -10.04 4.17 -12.83
C ARG A 42 -9.91 5.63 -13.30
N ASP A 43 -10.94 6.45 -13.07
CA ASP A 43 -10.96 7.83 -13.50
C ASP A 43 -10.09 8.70 -12.58
N ILE A 44 -10.04 8.37 -11.28
CA ILE A 44 -9.04 8.92 -10.36
C ILE A 44 -7.62 8.62 -10.85
N PHE A 45 -7.33 7.35 -11.14
CA PHE A 45 -6.00 6.93 -11.60
C PHE A 45 -5.61 7.65 -12.89
N ARG A 46 -6.52 7.75 -13.87
CA ARG A 46 -6.30 8.49 -15.13
C ARG A 46 -5.96 9.97 -14.94
N ARG A 47 -6.51 10.63 -13.93
CA ARG A 47 -6.15 12.03 -13.63
C ARG A 47 -4.83 12.13 -12.87
N MET A 48 -4.64 11.22 -11.92
CA MET A 48 -3.46 11.25 -11.04
C MET A 48 -2.16 10.88 -11.75
N VAL A 49 -2.19 10.10 -12.83
CA VAL A 49 -1.00 9.83 -13.65
C VAL A 49 -0.43 11.08 -14.31
N GLU A 50 -1.23 12.13 -14.50
CA GLU A 50 -0.79 13.40 -15.08
C GLU A 50 -0.19 14.36 -14.03
N VAL A 51 -0.26 14.01 -12.73
CA VAL A 51 0.26 14.84 -11.64
C VAL A 51 1.76 14.64 -11.50
N LYS A 52 2.54 15.65 -11.93
CA LYS A 52 4.01 15.58 -12.02
C LYS A 52 4.74 15.36 -10.69
N ASP A 53 4.19 15.87 -9.59
CA ASP A 53 4.80 15.80 -8.27
C ASP A 53 4.45 14.49 -7.52
N VAL A 54 3.94 13.46 -8.22
CA VAL A 54 3.55 12.18 -7.63
C VAL A 54 4.30 11.06 -8.36
N GLU A 55 5.17 10.36 -7.63
CA GLU A 55 6.01 9.31 -8.21
C GLU A 55 5.32 7.95 -8.25
N ALA A 56 4.37 7.69 -7.35
CA ALA A 56 3.65 6.43 -7.30
C ALA A 56 2.16 6.61 -7.00
N LEU A 57 1.36 5.76 -7.65
CA LEU A 57 -0.07 5.61 -7.38
C LEU A 57 -0.31 4.27 -6.72
N GLY A 58 -1.34 4.17 -5.90
CA GLY A 58 -1.60 2.93 -5.21
C GLY A 58 -3.02 2.69 -4.76
N LEU A 59 -3.22 1.47 -4.28
CA LEU A 59 -4.47 0.99 -3.75
C LEU A 59 -4.24 0.40 -2.37
N ASN A 60 -5.09 0.75 -1.42
CA ASN A 60 -5.02 0.20 -0.09
C ASN A 60 -6.39 0.03 0.55
N CYS A 61 -6.45 -0.86 1.54
CA CYS A 61 -7.65 -1.11 2.34
C CYS A 61 -8.85 -1.58 1.51
N VAL A 62 -10.02 -1.64 2.15
CA VAL A 62 -11.36 -2.01 1.64
C VAL A 62 -11.44 -3.40 1.01
N SER A 63 -10.73 -3.62 -0.08
CA SER A 63 -10.73 -4.85 -0.85
C SER A 63 -9.73 -5.86 -0.29
N GLY A 64 -10.16 -7.12 -0.24
CA GLY A 64 -9.28 -8.26 -0.03
C GLY A 64 -8.39 -8.52 -1.25
N PRO A 65 -7.42 -9.46 -1.15
CA PRO A 65 -6.38 -9.61 -2.16
C PRO A 65 -6.91 -10.08 -3.52
N TYR A 66 -8.03 -10.81 -3.57
CA TYR A 66 -8.66 -11.25 -4.82
C TYR A 66 -9.22 -10.09 -5.66
N HIS A 67 -10.12 -9.29 -5.09
CA HIS A 67 -10.71 -8.15 -5.81
C HIS A 67 -9.66 -7.07 -6.07
N MET A 68 -8.69 -6.90 -5.17
CA MET A 68 -7.56 -6.01 -5.41
C MET A 68 -6.77 -6.43 -6.67
N LEU A 69 -6.44 -7.72 -6.81
CA LEU A 69 -5.79 -8.26 -8.00
C LEU A 69 -6.64 -8.04 -9.26
N HIS A 70 -7.95 -8.31 -9.17
CA HIS A 70 -8.86 -8.10 -10.31
C HIS A 70 -8.85 -6.65 -10.76
N TYR A 71 -8.98 -5.72 -9.82
CA TYR A 71 -8.98 -4.30 -10.10
C TYR A 71 -7.65 -3.80 -10.69
N VAL A 72 -6.51 -4.29 -10.17
CA VAL A 72 -5.19 -3.98 -10.75
C VAL A 72 -5.09 -4.43 -12.21
N LYS A 73 -5.63 -5.60 -12.56
CA LYS A 73 -5.66 -6.08 -13.96
C LYS A 73 -6.50 -5.17 -14.87
N GLU A 74 -7.60 -4.64 -14.37
CA GLU A 74 -8.49 -3.77 -15.14
C GLU A 74 -7.90 -2.37 -15.39
N LEU A 75 -7.07 -1.85 -14.47
CA LEU A 75 -6.48 -0.52 -14.63
C LEU A 75 -5.52 -0.43 -15.82
N GLN A 76 -4.89 -1.54 -16.23
CA GLN A 76 -3.95 -1.61 -17.36
C GLN A 76 -2.90 -0.47 -17.38
N LEU A 77 -2.42 -0.05 -16.20
CA LEU A 77 -1.50 1.07 -16.09
C LEU A 77 -0.17 0.71 -16.73
N LYS A 78 0.34 1.62 -17.56
CA LYS A 78 1.69 1.56 -18.12
C LYS A 78 2.47 2.75 -17.60
N ASN A 79 3.76 2.55 -17.32
CA ASN A 79 4.71 3.61 -16.92
C ASN A 79 4.35 4.31 -15.60
N VAL A 80 3.75 3.59 -14.65
CA VAL A 80 3.41 4.11 -13.31
C VAL A 80 3.99 3.18 -12.26
N VAL A 81 4.66 3.73 -11.24
CA VAL A 81 5.05 2.95 -10.07
C VAL A 81 3.80 2.66 -9.25
N LEU A 82 3.42 1.38 -9.21
CA LEU A 82 2.19 0.95 -8.55
C LEU A 82 2.46 0.40 -7.14
N SER A 83 1.74 0.93 -6.16
CA SER A 83 1.72 0.45 -4.76
C SER A 83 0.41 -0.28 -4.42
N VAL A 84 0.47 -1.49 -3.87
CA VAL A 84 -0.73 -2.29 -3.58
C VAL A 84 -0.68 -2.92 -2.18
N MET A 85 -1.66 -2.57 -1.34
CA MET A 85 -1.73 -3.00 0.07
C MET A 85 -3.16 -3.41 0.46
N PRO A 86 -3.62 -4.61 0.08
CA PRO A 86 -4.98 -5.07 0.38
C PRO A 86 -5.17 -5.43 1.86
N ASN A 87 -6.42 -5.58 2.28
CA ASN A 87 -6.76 -6.17 3.58
C ASN A 87 -6.55 -7.68 3.56
N ALA A 88 -6.42 -8.31 4.73
CA ALA A 88 -6.34 -9.77 4.90
C ALA A 88 -7.69 -10.50 4.66
N GLY A 89 -8.41 -10.15 3.58
CA GLY A 89 -9.80 -10.57 3.36
C GLY A 89 -10.79 -9.46 3.67
N TYR A 90 -12.07 -9.80 3.71
CA TYR A 90 -13.13 -8.83 4.02
C TYR A 90 -13.43 -8.82 5.52
N PRO A 91 -13.64 -7.63 6.11
CA PRO A 91 -13.98 -7.54 7.52
C PRO A 91 -15.36 -8.17 7.75
N THR A 92 -15.40 -9.17 8.63
CA THR A 92 -16.65 -9.75 9.14
C THR A 92 -16.76 -9.45 10.63
N VAL A 93 -17.91 -8.99 11.09
CA VAL A 93 -18.14 -8.72 12.52
C VAL A 93 -18.73 -9.97 13.18
N VAL A 94 -18.00 -10.53 14.13
CA VAL A 94 -18.44 -11.68 14.94
C VAL A 94 -18.26 -11.31 16.41
N ASN A 95 -19.33 -11.39 17.21
CA ASN A 95 -19.30 -11.05 18.65
C ASN A 95 -18.66 -9.68 18.92
N ASN A 96 -19.06 -8.66 18.16
CA ASN A 96 -18.54 -7.29 18.23
C ASN A 96 -17.02 -7.16 17.96
N ARG A 97 -16.42 -8.16 17.32
CA ARG A 97 -15.02 -8.14 16.88
C ARG A 97 -14.95 -8.20 15.36
N THR A 98 -14.14 -7.34 14.76
CA THR A 98 -13.83 -7.41 13.34
C THR A 98 -12.79 -8.48 13.09
N LEU A 99 -13.14 -9.48 12.29
CA LEU A 99 -12.29 -10.57 11.85
C LEU A 99 -12.03 -10.47 10.35
N PHE A 100 -10.91 -11.02 9.93
CA PHE A 100 -10.46 -11.11 8.55
C PHE A 100 -10.15 -12.57 8.25
N ASP A 101 -10.61 -13.07 7.10
CA ASP A 101 -10.80 -14.50 6.83
C ASP A 101 -9.77 -15.10 5.85
N ALA A 102 -8.90 -14.29 5.23
CA ALA A 102 -7.85 -14.81 4.36
C ALA A 102 -6.75 -15.48 5.19
N SER A 103 -6.20 -16.61 4.74
CA SER A 103 -4.97 -17.14 5.34
C SER A 103 -3.73 -16.38 4.86
N PRO A 104 -2.62 -16.36 5.63
CA PRO A 104 -1.34 -15.81 5.19
C PRO A 104 -0.85 -16.39 3.86
N GLU A 105 -0.99 -17.70 3.64
CA GLU A 105 -0.54 -18.38 2.42
C GLU A 105 -1.36 -17.94 1.21
N TYR A 106 -2.68 -17.86 1.36
CA TYR A 106 -3.57 -17.38 0.32
C TYR A 106 -3.27 -15.92 -0.04
N PHE A 107 -3.10 -15.07 0.98
CA PHE A 107 -2.75 -13.67 0.79
C PHE A 107 -1.42 -13.54 0.03
N GLY A 108 -0.37 -14.23 0.49
CA GLY A 108 0.94 -14.22 -0.16
C GLY A 108 0.88 -14.68 -1.63
N SER A 109 0.12 -15.75 -1.92
CA SER A 109 -0.07 -16.21 -3.30
C SER A 109 -0.70 -15.15 -4.20
N LYS A 110 -1.68 -14.39 -3.70
CA LYS A 110 -2.33 -13.32 -4.45
C LYS A 110 -1.45 -12.09 -4.58
N MET A 111 -0.64 -11.78 -3.56
CA MET A 111 0.37 -10.72 -3.68
C MET A 111 1.40 -11.03 -4.76
N ALA A 112 1.84 -12.29 -4.90
CA ALA A 112 2.70 -12.69 -6.02
C ALA A 112 2.02 -12.50 -7.38
N ASP A 113 0.72 -12.80 -7.50
CA ASP A 113 -0.05 -12.49 -8.71
C ASP A 113 -0.11 -10.97 -8.99
N ILE A 114 -0.24 -10.14 -7.95
CA ILE A 114 -0.22 -8.67 -8.05
C ILE A 114 1.14 -8.17 -8.54
N VAL A 115 2.24 -8.74 -8.03
CA VAL A 115 3.59 -8.44 -8.53
C VAL A 115 3.73 -8.77 -10.01
N ARG A 116 3.18 -9.91 -10.47
CA ARG A 116 3.15 -10.25 -11.91
C ARG A 116 2.40 -9.23 -12.77
N GLN A 117 1.52 -8.41 -12.18
CA GLN A 117 0.85 -7.31 -12.88
C GLN A 117 1.67 -6.00 -12.89
N GLY A 118 2.89 -6.00 -12.34
CA GLY A 118 3.77 -4.83 -12.33
C GLY A 118 3.68 -3.96 -11.07
N ALA A 119 3.08 -4.46 -9.99
CA ALA A 119 3.16 -3.77 -8.70
C ALA A 119 4.61 -3.73 -8.19
N ALA A 120 5.14 -2.53 -7.99
CA ALA A 120 6.51 -2.31 -7.55
C ALA A 120 6.65 -2.22 -6.03
N ILE A 121 5.59 -1.75 -5.35
CA ILE A 121 5.53 -1.63 -3.90
C ILE A 121 4.35 -2.46 -3.42
N ILE A 122 4.60 -3.47 -2.59
CA ILE A 122 3.55 -4.35 -2.07
C ILE A 122 3.57 -4.42 -0.55
N GLY A 123 2.40 -4.63 0.05
CA GLY A 123 2.27 -4.77 1.50
C GLY A 123 0.88 -5.22 1.91
N GLY A 124 0.50 -4.88 3.14
CA GLY A 124 -0.77 -5.24 3.75
C GLY A 124 -1.41 -4.06 4.47
N CYS A 125 -2.73 -4.09 4.59
CA CYS A 125 -3.51 -3.11 5.35
C CYS A 125 -4.22 -3.77 6.53
N CYS A 126 -5.52 -3.59 6.71
CA CYS A 126 -6.25 -4.12 7.87
C CYS A 126 -6.27 -5.66 7.88
N GLY A 127 -6.11 -6.23 9.08
CA GLY A 127 -6.08 -7.68 9.30
C GLY A 127 -4.74 -8.35 8.96
N THR A 128 -3.83 -7.67 8.26
CA THR A 128 -2.50 -8.25 8.00
C THR A 128 -1.62 -8.20 9.24
N THR A 129 -0.81 -9.24 9.40
CA THR A 129 0.19 -9.37 10.48
C THR A 129 1.56 -9.65 9.86
N PRO A 130 2.66 -9.68 10.64
CA PRO A 130 3.98 -10.06 10.13
C PRO A 130 3.99 -11.43 9.42
N GLU A 131 3.11 -12.36 9.78
CA GLU A 131 2.99 -13.66 9.12
C GLU A 131 2.53 -13.54 7.66
N TYR A 132 1.57 -12.66 7.38
CA TYR A 132 1.11 -12.36 6.02
C TYR A 132 2.23 -11.73 5.19
N LEU A 133 3.01 -10.83 5.79
CA LEU A 133 4.13 -10.19 5.12
C LEU A 133 5.26 -11.20 4.84
N ARG A 134 5.52 -12.13 5.77
CA ARG A 134 6.47 -13.23 5.56
C ARG A 134 6.08 -14.08 4.36
N GLU A 135 4.82 -14.53 4.30
CA GLU A 135 4.33 -15.30 3.15
C GLU A 135 4.35 -14.47 1.85
N THR A 136 4.01 -13.17 1.93
CA THR A 136 4.08 -12.26 0.78
C THR A 136 5.49 -12.19 0.21
N VAL A 137 6.51 -11.98 1.05
CA VAL A 137 7.91 -11.95 0.60
C VAL A 137 8.32 -13.28 -0.02
N LEU A 138 8.02 -14.41 0.64
CA LEU A 138 8.35 -15.74 0.14
C LEU A 138 7.75 -16.05 -1.23
N LYS A 139 6.50 -15.63 -1.47
CA LYS A 139 5.81 -15.86 -2.74
C LYS A 139 6.23 -14.84 -3.80
N ALA A 140 6.48 -13.58 -3.43
CA ALA A 140 6.92 -12.54 -4.36
C ALA A 140 8.33 -12.82 -4.93
N MET A 141 9.26 -13.30 -4.10
CA MET A 141 10.60 -13.69 -4.55
C MET A 141 10.59 -14.77 -5.64
N GLN A 142 9.56 -15.63 -5.67
CA GLN A 142 9.42 -16.68 -6.69
C GLN A 142 9.01 -16.14 -8.06
N VAL A 143 8.56 -14.89 -8.15
CA VAL A 143 8.04 -14.29 -9.39
C VAL A 143 8.91 -13.16 -9.94
N THR A 144 9.72 -12.52 -9.11
CA THR A 144 10.61 -11.42 -9.51
C THR A 144 11.94 -11.87 -10.10
N GLY A 145 12.27 -13.17 -10.02
CA GLY A 145 13.63 -13.64 -10.28
C GLY A 145 14.66 -13.01 -9.33
N ASP A 146 15.96 -13.30 -9.54
CA ASP A 146 17.06 -12.71 -8.76
C ASP A 146 17.28 -11.21 -9.03
N GLU A 147 16.48 -10.59 -9.93
CA GLU A 147 16.48 -9.15 -10.21
C GLU A 147 15.64 -8.34 -9.21
N ILE A 148 15.47 -8.82 -7.97
CA ILE A 148 15.20 -7.90 -6.86
C ILE A 148 16.47 -7.07 -6.73
N ILE A 149 16.49 -5.91 -7.38
CA ILE A 149 17.61 -5.00 -7.26
C ILE A 149 17.71 -4.65 -5.78
N ALA A 150 18.72 -5.24 -5.15
CA ALA A 150 19.28 -4.86 -3.87
C ALA A 150 19.89 -3.44 -3.91
N SER A 151 19.31 -2.53 -4.70
CA SER A 151 19.62 -1.11 -4.75
C SER A 151 18.55 -0.37 -3.94
N SER A 152 18.49 -0.58 -2.64
CA SER A 152 18.68 0.55 -1.72
C SER A 152 18.73 0.11 -0.25
N VAL A 153 19.14 -1.14 0.04
CA VAL A 153 19.57 -1.52 1.39
C VAL A 153 21.07 -1.78 1.41
N THR A 154 21.85 -0.94 0.73
CA THR A 154 23.33 -0.96 0.84
C THR A 154 23.86 0.15 1.73
N ASP A 155 23.07 1.18 2.02
CA ASP A 155 23.39 2.09 3.12
C ASP A 155 22.74 1.57 4.38
N GLY A 156 23.45 0.64 5.02
CA GLY A 156 23.37 0.42 6.45
C GLY A 156 23.73 1.70 7.20
N LYS A 157 22.91 2.75 7.08
CA LYS A 157 22.60 3.54 8.26
C LYS A 157 21.96 2.53 9.19
N THR A 158 22.76 2.02 10.12
CA THR A 158 22.28 1.54 11.40
C THR A 158 21.05 2.37 11.69
N MET A 159 19.89 1.72 11.92
CA MET A 159 18.87 2.35 12.72
C MET A 159 19.55 2.60 14.05
N ASP A 160 20.31 3.68 14.11
CA ASP A 160 20.75 4.29 15.33
C ASP A 160 19.45 4.39 16.07
N LYS A 161 19.37 3.67 17.19
CA LYS A 161 18.15 3.62 17.99
C LYS A 161 17.82 5.09 18.21
N LEU A 162 16.87 5.60 17.45
CA LEU A 162 16.18 6.81 17.76
C LEU A 162 15.41 6.42 19.01
N LYS A 163 16.12 6.43 20.16
CA LYS A 163 15.57 6.66 21.47
C LYS A 163 14.98 8.05 21.37
N ARG A 164 13.85 8.17 20.66
CA ARG A 164 12.92 9.24 20.90
C ARG A 164 12.51 9.04 22.34
N GLU A 165 12.82 10.03 23.18
CA GLU A 165 12.27 10.08 24.51
C GLU A 165 10.75 9.96 24.38
N ASN A 166 10.23 8.83 24.86
CA ASN A 166 8.81 8.57 24.84
C ASN A 166 8.23 9.23 26.09
N ASN A 167 7.80 10.48 25.93
CA ASN A 167 7.20 11.27 27.00
C ASN A 167 6.03 10.57 27.70
N PHE A 168 5.38 9.61 27.04
CA PHE A 168 4.33 8.79 27.64
C PHE A 168 4.90 7.71 28.58
N ILE A 169 5.94 6.97 28.16
CA ILE A 169 6.68 6.03 29.03
C ILE A 169 7.25 6.78 30.25
N SER A 170 7.88 7.94 30.04
CA SER A 170 8.48 8.71 31.14
C SER A 170 7.46 9.24 32.16
N LYS A 171 6.20 9.42 31.76
CA LYS A 171 5.10 9.78 32.68
C LYS A 171 4.63 8.57 33.49
N LEU A 172 4.50 7.40 32.87
CA LEU A 172 4.12 6.16 33.56
C LEU A 172 5.14 5.74 34.62
N GLU A 173 6.43 5.95 34.36
CA GLU A 173 7.50 5.58 35.29
C GLU A 173 7.66 6.55 36.47
N ARG A 174 7.16 7.79 36.37
CA ARG A 174 7.29 8.82 37.41
C ARG A 174 6.14 8.86 38.43
N GLY A 175 5.08 8.06 38.22
CA GLY A 175 3.88 8.03 39.07
C GLY A 175 2.89 9.14 38.72
#